data_AF-A0A8T3PEW5-F1
#
_entry.id   AF-A0A8T3PEW5-F1
#
_cell.length_a   1.000
_cell.length_b   1.000
_cell.length_c   1.000
_cell.angle_alpha   90.00
_cell.angle_beta   90.00
_cell.angle_gamma   90.00
#
_symmetry.space_group_name_H-M   'P 1'
#
loop_
_entity.id
_entity.type
_entity.pdbx_description
1 polymer ?
#
loop_
_entity_poly.entity_id
_entity_poly.type
_entity_poly.pdbx_seq_one_letter_code
_entity_poly.pdbx_strand_id
1 'polypeptide(L)' 'LECWFDDRPIREEYLIADAGKLAGAGAHAYSVKEEGEASEAPAADHAG' A
#
# COMPACT_ATOMS: atom_id res chain seq x y z
N LEU A 1 -18.80 -3.71 -1.60
CA LEU A 1 -18.82 -2.58 -2.54
C LEU A 1 -19.95 -1.61 -2.25
N GLU A 2 -21.12 -2.09 -1.83
CA GLU A 2 -22.28 -1.24 -1.47
C GLU A 2 -21.94 -0.14 -0.46
N CYS A 3 -21.21 -0.44 0.63
CA CYS A 3 -20.81 0.62 1.58
C CYS A 3 -19.97 1.73 0.94
N TRP A 4 -19.08 1.40 0.00
CA TRP A 4 -18.26 2.40 -0.70
C TRP A 4 -19.09 3.29 -1.62
N PHE A 5 -20.04 2.69 -2.35
CA PHE A 5 -20.94 3.45 -3.24
C PHE A 5 -21.97 4.28 -2.48
N ASP A 6 -22.37 3.84 -1.29
CA ASP A 6 -23.32 4.53 -0.42
C ASP A 6 -22.67 5.53 0.55
N ASP A 7 -21.36 5.78 0.43
CA ASP A 7 -20.59 6.62 1.36
C ASP A 7 -20.76 6.21 2.84
N ARG A 8 -20.90 4.89 3.08
CA ARG A 8 -20.99 4.30 4.40
C ARG A 8 -19.60 3.85 4.86
N PRO A 9 -19.30 3.96 6.17
CA PRO A 9 -18.01 3.52 6.69
C PRO A 9 -17.77 2.03 6.40
N ILE A 10 -16.59 1.72 5.85
CA ILE A 10 -16.11 0.36 5.69
C ILE A 10 -15.61 -0.12 7.06
N ARG A 11 -15.88 -1.39 7.39
CA ARG A 11 -15.43 -1.99 8.66
C ARG A 11 -13.91 -1.97 8.75
N GLU A 12 -13.38 -1.63 9.91
CA GLU A 12 -11.94 -1.45 10.14
C GLU A 12 -11.14 -2.72 9.83
N GLU A 13 -11.71 -3.90 10.09
CA GLU A 13 -11.04 -5.18 9.82
C GLU A 13 -10.79 -5.46 8.33
N TYR A 14 -11.52 -4.79 7.44
CA TYR A 14 -11.32 -4.90 5.98
C TYR A 14 -10.48 -3.77 5.41
N LEU A 15 -10.15 -2.79 6.25
CA LEU A 15 -9.46 -1.60 5.84
C LEU A 15 -7.95 -1.88 5.94
N ILE A 16 -7.25 -1.76 4.81
CA ILE A 16 -5.80 -1.94 4.72
C ILE A 16 -5.11 -0.60 4.50
N ALA A 17 -5.65 0.21 3.60
CA ALA A 17 -5.22 1.58 3.37
C ALA A 17 -6.43 2.49 3.17
N ASP A 18 -6.33 3.71 3.68
CA ASP A 18 -7.30 4.78 3.48
C ASP A 18 -6.57 6.13 3.42
N ALA A 19 -7.07 7.04 2.59
CA ALA A 19 -6.50 8.38 2.37
C ALA A 19 -4.96 8.39 2.17
N GLY A 20 -4.41 7.39 1.47
CA GLY A 20 -2.99 7.29 1.14
C GLY A 20 -2.08 6.74 2.24
N LYS A 21 -2.63 6.18 3.33
CA LYS A 21 -1.86 5.59 4.43
C LYS A 21 -2.45 4.26 4.88
N LEU A 22 -1.65 3.44 5.57
CA LEU A 22 -2.17 2.23 6.22
C LEU A 22 -3.19 2.60 7.30
N ALA A 23 -4.26 1.82 7.38
CA ALA A 23 -5.32 1.99 8.36
C ALA A 23 -5.99 0.64 8.65
N GLY A 24 -6.82 0.56 9.69
CA GLY A 24 -7.49 -0.68 10.11
C GLY A 24 -6.52 -1.85 10.30
N ALA A 25 -6.88 -3.02 9.78
CA ALA A 25 -6.02 -4.21 9.78
C ALA A 25 -4.65 -3.96 9.13
N GLY A 26 -4.57 -3.06 8.14
CA GLY A 26 -3.32 -2.72 7.47
C GLY A 26 -2.29 -2.08 8.39
N ALA A 27 -2.71 -1.17 9.27
CA ALA A 27 -1.82 -0.50 10.23
C ALA A 27 -1.28 -1.45 11.31
N HIS A 28 -1.99 -2.55 11.58
CA HIS A 28 -1.56 -3.56 12.57
C HIS A 28 -0.67 -4.64 11.95
N ALA A 29 -0.86 -4.96 10.67
CA ALA A 29 -0.20 -6.10 10.02
C ALA A 29 1.00 -5.72 9.15
N TYR A 30 1.09 -4.46 8.70
CA TYR A 30 2.10 -4.03 7.74
C TYR A 30 2.86 -2.79 8.20
N SER A 31 4.03 -2.59 7.60
CA SER A 31 4.83 -1.38 7.73
C SER A 31 5.21 -0.93 6.31
N VAL A 32 4.98 0.35 6.01
CA VAL A 32 5.39 0.95 4.74
C VAL A 32 6.84 1.40 4.89
N LYS A 33 7.71 1.05 3.94
CA LYS A 33 8.97 1.75 3.76
C LYS A 33 8.71 2.96 2.87
N GLU A 34 9.06 4.14 3.34
CA GLU A 34 9.10 5.34 2.50
C GLU A 34 10.07 5.09 1.34
N GLU A 35 9.55 5.06 0.11
CA GLU A 35 10.38 4.85 -1.08
C GLU A 35 11.04 6.18 -1.46
N GLY A 36 12.17 6.42 -0.81
CA GLY A 36 13.05 7.55 -1.04
C GLY A 36 14.43 7.12 -1.54
N GLU A 37 14.48 6.23 -2.52
CA GLU A 37 15.57 6.16 -3.49
C GLU A 37 15.09 5.25 -4.63
N ALA A 38 15.00 5.80 -5.84
CA ALA A 38 14.69 5.03 -7.02
C ALA A 38 15.61 3.81 -7.06
N SER A 39 15.03 2.61 -7.08
CA SER A 39 15.77 1.38 -7.31
C SER A 39 16.52 1.52 -8.63
N GLU A 40 17.83 1.68 -8.59
CA GLU A 40 18.65 1.66 -9.79
C GLU A 40 18.43 0.31 -10.49
N ALA A 41 17.82 0.37 -11.68
CA ALA A 41 17.62 -0.81 -12.51
C ALA A 41 18.99 -1.45 -12.80
N PRO A 42 19.16 -2.77 -12.71
CA PRO A 42 20.45 -3.40 -13.00
C PRO A 42 20.79 -3.16 -14.47
N ALA A 43 21.84 -2.39 -14.72
CA ALA A 43 22.47 -2.29 -16.03
C ALA A 43 22.92 -3.70 -16.42
N ALA A 44 22.24 -4.28 -17.41
CA ALA A 44 22.64 -5.53 -18.01
C ALA A 44 23.97 -5.31 -18.75
N ASP A 45 25.09 -5.65 -18.11
CA ASP A 45 26.34 -5.93 -18.80
C ASP A 45 26.73 -7.38 -18.52
N HIS A 46 26.45 -8.23 -19.50
CA HIS A 46 27.18 -9.47 -19.72
C HIS A 46 27.66 -9.48 -21.17
N ALA A 47 28.66 -8.65 -21.46
CA ALA A 47 29.62 -8.92 -22.53
C ALA A 47 30.77 -9.78 -21.96
N GLY A 48 30.95 -10.99 -22.50
CA GLY A 48 32.06 -11.89 -22.20
C GLY A 48 31.82 -13.28 -22.74
#